data_AF-A0A6J7SAS4-F1
#
_entry.id   AF-A0A6J7SAS4-F1
#
_cell.length_a   1.000
_cell.length_b   1.000
_cell.length_c   1.000
_cell.angle_alpha   90.00
_cell.angle_beta   90.00
_cell.angle_gamma   90.00
#
_symmetry.space_group_name_H-M   'P 1'
#
loop_
_entity.id
_entity.type
_entity.pdbx_description
1 polymer ?
#
loop_
_entity_poly.entity_id
_entity_poly.type
_entity_poly.pdbx_seq_one_letter_code
_entity_poly.pdbx_strand_id
1 'polypeptide(L)'
;MAGAFFAAAFFAGAFLATARLAGAFFAAAFFAGAFLATARLAGAFFAAAFFAGAFFATAFFAGAFLAAFFAVVFAAATMPP
;
A
#
# COMPACT_ATOMS: atom_id res chain seq x y z
N MET A 1 -7.59 -8.58 7.26
CA MET A 1 -8.96 -8.22 6.84
C MET A 1 -9.03 -8.44 5.34
N ALA A 2 -9.74 -9.45 4.85
CA ALA A 2 -9.97 -9.58 3.41
C ALA A 2 -11.19 -8.72 3.05
N GLY A 3 -11.07 -7.84 2.05
CA GLY A 3 -12.21 -7.02 1.60
C GLY A 3 -12.50 -5.75 2.41
N ALA A 4 -11.51 -5.17 3.11
CA ALA A 4 -11.72 -3.88 3.77
C ALA A 4 -11.86 -2.74 2.74
N PHE A 5 -12.87 -1.90 2.91
CA PHE A 5 -13.10 -0.73 2.06
C PHE A 5 -12.69 0.54 2.82
N PHE A 6 -11.73 1.27 2.27
CA PHE A 6 -11.22 2.52 2.81
C PHE A 6 -11.40 3.63 1.78
N ALA A 7 -12.41 4.48 1.98
CA ALA A 7 -12.61 5.67 1.18
C ALA A 7 -12.10 6.91 1.93
N ALA A 8 -11.34 7.77 1.25
CA ALA A 8 -10.76 9.00 1.79
C ALA A 8 -9.96 8.81 3.09
N ALA A 9 -9.34 7.64 3.26
CA ALA A 9 -8.62 7.30 4.47
C ALA A 9 -7.23 7.94 4.51
N PHE A 10 -6.86 8.46 5.68
CA PHE A 10 -5.55 9.07 5.92
C PHE A 10 -4.68 8.14 6.78
N PHE A 11 -3.59 7.66 6.19
CA PHE A 11 -2.60 6.76 6.79
C PHE A 11 -1.23 7.44 6.90
N ALA A 12 -1.21 8.72 7.22
CA ALA A 12 0.03 9.47 7.37
C ALA A 12 0.88 8.91 8.53
N GLY A 13 2.12 8.50 8.27
CA GLY A 13 3.02 7.88 9.24
C GLY A 13 2.58 6.51 9.75
N ALA A 14 1.59 5.88 9.11
CA ALA A 14 1.05 4.62 9.59
C ALA A 14 2.07 3.48 9.46
N PHE A 15 2.17 2.66 10.51
CA PHE A 15 3.02 1.47 10.52
C PHE A 15 2.19 0.24 10.12
N LEU A 16 2.26 -0.13 8.84
CA LEU A 16 1.57 -1.30 8.27
C LEU A 16 2.56 -2.42 7.91
N ALA A 17 3.68 -2.54 8.65
CA ALA A 17 4.60 -3.63 8.44
C ALA A 17 3.89 -4.97 8.65
N THR A 18 4.14 -5.95 7.76
CA THR A 18 3.51 -7.29 7.74
C THR A 18 1.98 -7.29 7.58
N ALA A 19 1.36 -6.14 7.33
CA ALA A 19 -0.10 -6.04 7.24
C ALA A 19 -0.65 -6.90 6.09
N ARG A 20 -1.74 -7.63 6.37
CA ARG A 20 -2.47 -8.42 5.36
C ARG A 20 -3.69 -7.65 4.88
N LEU A 21 -3.50 -6.97 3.75
CA LEU A 21 -4.48 -6.12 3.05
C LEU A 21 -4.92 -6.77 1.72
N ALA A 22 -4.93 -8.11 1.66
CA ALA A 22 -5.32 -8.83 0.46
C ALA A 22 -6.80 -8.52 0.13
N GLY A 23 -7.07 -8.14 -1.12
CA GLY A 23 -8.40 -7.75 -1.58
C GLY A 23 -8.96 -6.47 -0.95
N ALA A 24 -8.14 -5.65 -0.28
CA ALA A 24 -8.59 -4.37 0.26
C ALA A 24 -8.83 -3.35 -0.87
N PHE A 25 -9.87 -2.53 -0.73
CA PHE A 25 -10.22 -1.48 -1.68
C PHE A 25 -9.94 -0.11 -1.05
N PHE A 26 -9.04 0.64 -1.69
CA PHE A 26 -8.63 1.96 -1.26
C PHE A 26 -9.06 2.99 -2.32
N ALA A 27 -10.05 3.80 -1.98
CA ALA A 27 -10.49 4.94 -2.79
C ALA A 27 -10.03 6.25 -2.17
N ALA A 28 -9.35 7.11 -2.92
CA ALA A 28 -8.87 8.41 -2.44
C ALA A 28 -8.02 8.32 -1.14
N ALA A 29 -7.29 7.23 -0.94
CA ALA A 29 -6.54 7.00 0.30
C ALA A 29 -5.16 7.69 0.26
N PHE A 30 -4.77 8.33 1.35
CA PHE A 30 -3.50 9.04 1.51
C PHE A 30 -2.55 8.27 2.45
N PHE A 31 -1.43 7.80 1.92
CA PHE A 31 -0.36 7.10 2.61
C PHE A 31 0.90 7.94 2.63
N ALA A 32 0.87 9.07 3.34
CA ALA A 32 2.04 9.94 3.46
C ALA A 32 3.03 9.39 4.51
N GLY A 33 4.24 8.99 4.16
CA GLY A 33 5.22 8.46 5.13
C GLY A 33 4.83 7.11 5.73
N ALA A 34 3.89 6.39 5.14
CA ALA A 34 3.45 5.09 5.65
C ALA A 34 4.55 4.03 5.48
N PHE A 35 4.72 3.15 6.47
CA PHE A 35 5.73 2.09 6.46
C PHE A 35 5.07 0.73 6.18
N LEU A 36 5.25 0.21 4.96
CA LEU A 36 4.62 -1.01 4.45
C LEU A 36 5.65 -2.12 4.20
N ALA A 37 6.59 -2.33 5.13
CA ALA A 37 7.57 -3.40 5.01
C ALA A 37 6.89 -4.79 5.08
N THR A 38 7.20 -5.71 4.18
CA THR A 38 6.62 -7.09 4.09
C THR A 38 5.08 -7.14 4.02
N ALA A 39 4.41 -6.03 3.72
CA ALA A 39 2.95 -5.99 3.66
C ALA A 39 2.44 -6.83 2.47
N ARG A 40 1.34 -7.57 2.66
CA ARG A 40 0.72 -8.38 1.61
C ARG A 40 -0.55 -7.69 1.11
N LEU A 41 -0.47 -7.13 -0.09
CA LEU A 41 -1.52 -6.39 -0.78
C LEU A 41 -2.01 -7.15 -2.02
N ALA A 42 -2.03 -8.49 -1.95
CA ALA A 42 -2.43 -9.32 -3.07
C ALA A 42 -3.91 -9.07 -3.44
N GLY A 43 -4.19 -8.74 -4.70
CA GLY A 43 -5.55 -8.40 -5.13
C GLY A 43 -6.10 -7.07 -4.58
N ALA A 44 -5.28 -6.23 -3.95
CA ALA A 44 -5.73 -4.94 -3.43
C ALA A 44 -6.04 -3.97 -4.59
N PHE A 45 -7.11 -3.19 -4.45
CA PHE A 45 -7.55 -2.23 -5.45
C PHE A 45 -7.30 -0.80 -4.96
N PHE A 46 -6.58 -0.02 -5.73
CA PHE A 46 -6.25 1.38 -5.44
C PHE A 46 -6.85 2.28 -6.52
N ALA A 47 -7.83 3.10 -6.14
CA ALA A 47 -8.39 4.17 -6.94
C ALA A 47 -8.12 5.52 -6.27
N ALA A 48 -7.56 6.47 -7.02
CA ALA A 48 -7.10 7.77 -6.54
C ALA A 48 -6.20 7.70 -5.28
N ALA A 49 -5.38 6.66 -5.13
CA ALA A 49 -4.53 6.50 -3.94
C ALA A 49 -3.24 7.33 -4.06
N PHE A 50 -2.88 8.03 -2.98
CA PHE A 50 -1.71 8.90 -2.90
C PHE A 50 -0.69 8.35 -1.90
N PHE A 51 0.46 7.89 -2.37
CA PHE A 51 1.57 7.44 -1.55
C PHE A 51 2.68 8.49 -1.61
N ALA A 52 2.87 9.28 -0.56
CA ALA A 52 3.86 10.36 -0.55
C ALA A 52 4.91 10.09 0.53
N GLY A 53 6.13 9.73 0.16
CA GLY A 53 7.17 9.29 1.10
C GLY A 53 6.87 7.93 1.75
N ALA A 54 5.95 7.13 1.21
CA ALA A 54 5.69 5.79 1.76
C ALA A 54 6.90 4.87 1.52
N PHE A 55 7.23 4.05 2.53
CA PHE A 55 8.33 3.12 2.50
C PHE A 55 7.84 1.70 2.26
N PHE A 56 8.31 1.09 1.17
CA PHE A 56 8.02 -0.30 0.82
C PHE A 56 9.33 -1.09 0.83
N ALA A 57 9.51 -1.94 1.82
CA ALA A 57 10.51 -3.00 1.79
C ALA A 57 9.78 -4.32 1.59
N THR A 58 10.20 -5.14 0.62
CA THR A 58 9.67 -6.52 0.45
C THR A 58 8.14 -6.67 0.44
N ALA A 59 7.41 -5.62 0.04
CA ALA A 59 5.96 -5.62 -0.03
C ALA A 59 5.47 -6.45 -1.22
N PHE A 60 4.40 -7.21 -1.01
CA PHE A 60 3.88 -8.16 -1.98
C PHE A 60 2.58 -7.66 -2.60
N PHE A 61 2.62 -7.31 -3.88
CA PHE A 61 1.51 -6.70 -4.64
C PHE A 61 0.91 -7.60 -5.72
N ALA A 62 0.97 -8.93 -5.58
CA ALA A 62 0.49 -9.83 -6.64
C ALA A 62 -1.00 -9.60 -6.95
N GLY A 63 -1.30 -9.24 -8.20
CA GLY A 63 -2.66 -8.95 -8.65
C GLY A 63 -3.27 -7.67 -8.06
N ALA A 64 -2.46 -6.78 -7.47
CA ALA A 64 -2.95 -5.46 -7.06
C ALA A 64 -3.31 -4.64 -8.29
N PHE A 65 -4.47 -3.97 -8.25
CA PHE A 65 -4.97 -3.14 -9.33
C PHE A 65 -4.84 -1.66 -8.96
N LEU A 66 -4.23 -0.86 -9.82
CA LEU A 66 -4.02 0.57 -9.62
C LEU A 66 -4.70 1.35 -10.76
N ALA A 67 -5.88 1.91 -10.49
CA ALA A 67 -6.69 2.59 -11.49
C ALA A 67 -6.28 4.05 -11.70
N ALA A 68 -5.93 4.71 -10.60
CA ALA A 68 -5.42 6.07 -10.55
C ALA A 68 -4.61 6.15 -9.28
N PHE A 69 -3.29 6.13 -9.38
CA PHE A 69 -2.43 6.20 -8.21
C PHE A 69 -1.32 7.20 -8.44
N PHE A 70 -0.94 7.89 -7.38
CA PHE A 70 0.24 8.72 -7.36
C PHE A 70 1.16 8.19 -6.27
N ALA A 71 2.42 7.96 -6.61
CA ALA A 71 3.38 7.39 -5.68
C ALA A 71 4.73 8.10 -5.81
N VAL A 72 5.14 8.74 -4.72
CA VAL A 72 6.53 9.09 -4.43
C VAL A 72 6.91 8.19 -3.27
N VAL A 73 7.67 7.12 -3.55
CA VAL A 73 7.87 6.04 -2.58
C VAL A 73 9.35 5.67 -2.49
N PHE A 74 9.77 5.29 -1.30
CA PHE A 74 11.07 4.68 -1.10
C PHE A 74 10.91 3.16 -1.11
N ALA A 75 11.40 2.53 -2.17
CA ALA A 75 11.42 1.08 -2.28
C ALA A 75 12.82 0.56 -1.93
N ALA A 76 12.93 -0.18 -0.83
CA ALA A 76 14.15 -0.94 -0.53
C ALA A 76 14.02 -2.32 -1.18
N ALA A 77 14.58 -2.45 -2.39
CA ALA A 77 14.72 -3.73 -3.05
C ALA A 77 15.85 -4.51 -2.38
N THR A 78 15.54 -5.37 -1.43
CA THR A 78 16.50 -6.40 -1.01
C THR A 78 16.51 -7.46 -2.11
N MET A 79 17.52 -7.43 -2.98
CA MET A 79 17.85 -8.58 -3.83
C MET A 79 18.04 -9.80 -2.91
N PRO A 80 17.33 -10.92 -3.13
CA PRO A 80 17.73 -12.17 -2.49
C PRO A 80 19.15 -12.54 -3.00
N PRO A 81 20.00 -13.15 -2.15
CA PRO A 81 21.33 -13.62 -2.54
C PRO A 81 21.27 -14.65 -3.68
#